data_AF-A0A7K0PF29-F1
#
_entry.id   AF-A0A7K0PF29-F1
#
_cell.length_a   1.000
_cell.length_b   1.000
_cell.length_c   1.000
_cell.angle_alpha   90.00
_cell.angle_beta   90.00
_cell.angle_gamma   90.00
#
_symmetry.space_group_name_H-M   'P 1'
#
loop_
_entity.id
_entity.type
_entity.pdbx_description
1 polymer ?
#
loop_
_entity_poly.entity_id
_entity_poly.type
_entity_poly.pdbx_seq_one_letter_code
_entity_poly.pdbx_strand_id
1 'polypeptide(L)'
;MGPRDAQAGLPPAGPPDERHRRLTPLVPADAPTLTPLDEAIALARRLGATIALPAEDVPLGDAVGRTVAVDVVARRALPSFASSAMDGFAVRAADLAGATDAAPVALPVAAESRAGEPADRPLLPGRVIRIATGAVVPAGADAVVPYEEVVEEDGRARFAAAPAEGAFVRAAGTDLAAGGLVVATGTRLGVQHLAPLSGAGFTHVPVRRRPRVSVLHTGDEVIRGAGPDAELPPGAVHDVNGVVVPALVRAWGAEVAETVAVPDDREATVDAIRDATGDVVV
;
A
#
# COMPACT_ATOMS: atom_id res chain seq x y z
N MET A 1 -58.56 -60.80 5.60
CA MET A 1 -59.62 -59.79 5.48
C MET A 1 -59.00 -58.56 4.82
N GLY A 2 -59.06 -58.46 3.50
CA GLY A 2 -58.37 -57.43 2.72
C GLY A 2 -59.25 -56.22 2.40
N PRO A 3 -58.62 -55.10 2.03
CA PRO A 3 -59.06 -54.29 0.89
C PRO A 3 -57.85 -54.01 -0.03
N ARG A 4 -57.85 -54.52 -1.27
CA ARG A 4 -58.32 -53.89 -2.52
C ARG A 4 -57.54 -52.64 -2.94
N ASP A 5 -56.68 -52.87 -3.93
CA ASP A 5 -56.02 -51.91 -4.80
C ASP A 5 -56.98 -50.93 -5.46
N ALA A 6 -56.56 -49.66 -5.50
CA ALA A 6 -57.04 -48.68 -6.46
C ALA A 6 -55.84 -47.84 -6.95
N GLN A 7 -55.14 -48.33 -7.96
CA GLN A 7 -54.26 -47.51 -8.79
C GLN A 7 -55.14 -46.60 -9.65
N ALA A 8 -55.24 -45.31 -9.29
CA ALA A 8 -55.69 -44.29 -10.22
C ALA A 8 -54.48 -43.84 -11.06
N GLY A 9 -54.42 -44.28 -12.32
CA GLY A 9 -53.42 -43.82 -13.28
C GLY A 9 -53.59 -42.33 -13.58
N LEU A 10 -52.49 -41.58 -13.60
CA LEU A 10 -52.47 -40.22 -14.15
C LEU A 10 -52.85 -40.26 -15.64
N PRO A 11 -53.65 -39.31 -16.13
CA PRO A 11 -53.93 -39.22 -17.57
C PRO A 11 -52.64 -38.90 -18.34
N PRO A 12 -52.51 -39.38 -19.60
CA PRO A 12 -51.34 -39.11 -20.41
C PRO A 12 -51.18 -37.60 -20.66
N ALA A 13 -49.94 -37.11 -20.64
CA ALA A 13 -49.62 -35.73 -20.97
C ALA A 13 -50.13 -35.42 -22.38
N GLY A 14 -51.02 -34.43 -22.48
CA GLY A 14 -51.43 -33.86 -23.78
C GLY A 14 -50.23 -33.23 -24.51
N PRO A 15 -50.33 -33.03 -25.83
CA PRO A 15 -49.25 -32.40 -26.59
C PRO A 15 -48.92 -31.02 -26.01
N PRO A 16 -47.64 -30.60 -26.05
CA PRO A 16 -47.21 -29.33 -25.49
C PRO A 16 -47.99 -28.18 -26.12
N ASP A 17 -48.56 -27.37 -25.23
CA ASP A 17 -49.36 -26.20 -25.51
C ASP A 17 -48.60 -25.18 -26.37
N GLU A 18 -49.16 -24.83 -27.54
CA GLU A 18 -48.58 -23.90 -28.53
C GLU A 18 -48.48 -22.44 -28.04
N ARG A 19 -48.73 -22.17 -26.76
CA ARG A 19 -48.68 -20.83 -26.15
C ARG A 19 -47.28 -20.23 -25.98
N HIS A 20 -46.21 -21.00 -26.23
CA HIS A 20 -44.85 -20.43 -26.38
C HIS A 20 -44.60 -20.00 -27.83
N ARG A 21 -45.36 -19.00 -28.32
CA ARG A 21 -44.90 -18.20 -29.46
C ARG A 21 -43.56 -17.59 -29.06
N ARG A 22 -42.50 -17.92 -29.80
CA ARG A 22 -41.23 -17.22 -29.72
C ARG A 22 -41.53 -15.74 -29.90
N LEU A 23 -41.39 -14.96 -28.81
CA LEU A 23 -41.39 -13.50 -28.92
C LEU A 23 -40.20 -13.15 -29.80
N THR A 24 -40.48 -12.70 -31.02
CA THR A 24 -39.48 -12.07 -31.88
C THR A 24 -38.82 -10.96 -31.05
N PRO A 25 -37.47 -10.87 -30.99
CA PRO A 25 -36.82 -9.80 -30.27
C PRO A 25 -37.33 -8.46 -30.84
N LEU A 26 -37.93 -7.64 -29.97
CA LEU A 26 -38.32 -6.25 -30.25
C LEU A 26 -37.07 -5.34 -30.29
N VAL A 27 -36.01 -5.77 -30.96
CA VAL A 27 -34.83 -4.93 -31.19
C VAL A 27 -34.95 -4.40 -32.62
N PRO A 28 -35.19 -3.08 -32.81
CA PRO A 28 -35.21 -2.47 -34.13
C PRO A 28 -33.93 -2.80 -34.90
N ALA A 29 -34.02 -2.98 -36.22
CA ALA A 29 -32.86 -3.27 -37.08
C ALA A 29 -31.78 -2.18 -37.04
N ASP A 30 -32.16 -0.96 -36.61
CA ASP A 30 -31.30 0.21 -36.46
C ASP A 30 -30.89 0.47 -34.99
N ALA A 31 -31.10 -0.50 -34.10
CA ALA A 31 -30.66 -0.36 -32.72
C ALA A 31 -29.13 -0.23 -32.67
N PRO A 32 -28.57 0.75 -31.92
CA PRO A 32 -27.13 0.89 -31.80
C PRO A 32 -26.54 -0.43 -31.30
N THR A 33 -25.50 -0.90 -31.98
CA THR A 33 -24.77 -2.09 -31.58
C THR A 33 -24.21 -1.89 -30.17
N LEU A 34 -24.52 -2.82 -29.27
CA LEU A 34 -23.99 -2.82 -27.92
C LEU A 34 -22.46 -2.87 -27.96
N THR A 35 -21.80 -2.00 -27.19
CA THR A 35 -20.35 -2.01 -27.05
C THR A 35 -19.90 -3.25 -26.26
N PRO A 36 -18.89 -3.99 -26.73
CA PRO A 36 -18.29 -5.08 -25.96
C PRO A 36 -17.80 -4.61 -24.58
N LEU A 37 -17.94 -5.46 -23.57
CA LEU A 37 -17.60 -5.12 -22.17
C LEU A 37 -16.16 -4.62 -22.02
N ASP A 38 -15.20 -5.28 -22.67
CA ASP A 38 -13.78 -4.91 -22.58
C ASP A 38 -13.50 -3.52 -23.16
N GLU A 39 -14.20 -3.16 -24.24
CA GLU A 39 -14.10 -1.83 -24.85
C GLU A 39 -14.70 -0.75 -23.94
N ALA A 40 -15.85 -1.04 -23.31
CA ALA A 40 -16.47 -0.14 -22.34
C ALA A 40 -15.56 0.07 -21.11
N ILE A 41 -14.96 -1.01 -20.57
CA ILE A 41 -13.99 -0.92 -19.46
C ILE A 41 -12.77 -0.10 -19.87
N ALA A 42 -12.24 -0.33 -21.08
CA ALA A 42 -11.10 0.41 -21.59
C ALA A 42 -11.41 1.91 -21.75
N LEU A 43 -12.62 2.25 -22.25
CA LEU A 43 -13.08 3.63 -22.34
C LEU A 43 -13.21 4.27 -20.96
N ALA A 44 -13.85 3.60 -20.00
CA ALA A 44 -13.99 4.08 -18.63
C ALA A 44 -12.62 4.35 -17.96
N ARG A 45 -11.65 3.45 -18.15
CA ARG A 45 -10.27 3.64 -17.65
C ARG A 45 -9.59 4.86 -18.28
N ARG A 46 -9.75 5.07 -19.59
CA ARG A 46 -9.18 6.24 -20.28
C ARG A 46 -9.80 7.54 -19.77
N LEU A 47 -11.12 7.60 -19.66
CA LEU A 47 -11.82 8.78 -19.14
C LEU A 47 -11.42 9.05 -17.69
N GLY A 48 -11.42 8.03 -16.83
CA GLY A 48 -11.00 8.16 -15.44
C GLY A 48 -9.56 8.66 -15.28
N ALA A 49 -8.64 8.25 -16.16
CA ALA A 49 -7.26 8.73 -16.15
C ALA A 49 -7.11 10.21 -16.50
N THR A 50 -8.12 10.83 -17.14
CA THR A 50 -8.11 12.28 -17.43
C THR A 50 -8.59 13.13 -16.25
N ILE A 51 -9.16 12.52 -15.22
CA ILE A 51 -9.63 13.23 -14.02
C ILE A 51 -8.42 13.67 -13.19
N ALA A 52 -8.10 14.95 -13.26
CA ALA A 52 -7.00 15.54 -12.51
C ALA A 52 -7.41 15.78 -11.05
N LEU A 53 -7.05 14.85 -10.17
CA LEU A 53 -7.26 15.02 -8.74
C LEU A 53 -6.11 15.84 -8.12
N PRO A 54 -6.42 16.84 -7.27
CA PRO A 54 -5.39 17.65 -6.62
C PRO A 54 -4.52 16.80 -5.69
N ALA A 55 -3.29 17.24 -5.47
CA ALA A 55 -2.40 16.64 -4.48
C ALA A 55 -2.70 17.20 -3.09
N GLU A 56 -2.49 16.37 -2.06
CA GLU A 56 -2.50 16.75 -0.65
C GLU A 56 -1.45 15.94 0.11
N ASP A 57 -0.90 16.51 1.17
CA ASP A 57 0.03 15.82 2.05
C ASP A 57 -0.74 15.15 3.18
N VAL A 58 -0.57 13.84 3.32
CA VAL A 58 -1.20 13.05 4.39
C VAL A 58 -0.14 12.45 5.30
N PRO A 59 -0.42 12.30 6.61
CA PRO A 59 0.47 11.58 7.51
C PRO A 59 0.75 10.16 7.00
N LEU A 60 1.97 9.64 7.21
CA LEU A 60 2.34 8.30 6.77
C LEU A 60 1.40 7.21 7.30
N GLY A 61 0.90 7.36 8.53
CA GLY A 61 -0.06 6.43 9.14
C GLY A 61 -1.37 6.32 8.36
N ASP A 62 -1.78 7.37 7.65
CA ASP A 62 -3.04 7.46 6.92
C ASP A 62 -2.85 7.28 5.39
N ALA A 63 -1.61 7.01 4.96
CA ALA A 63 -1.25 6.97 3.55
C ALA A 63 -1.60 5.65 2.85
N VAL A 64 -1.89 4.58 3.61
CA VAL A 64 -2.23 3.28 3.02
C VAL A 64 -3.53 3.37 2.21
N GLY A 65 -3.51 2.80 1.01
CA GLY A 65 -4.61 2.83 0.05
C GLY A 65 -4.67 4.11 -0.80
N ARG A 66 -3.88 5.15 -0.46
CA ARG A 66 -3.76 6.39 -1.22
C ARG A 66 -2.83 6.22 -2.42
N THR A 67 -2.92 7.13 -3.39
CA THR A 67 -2.10 7.10 -4.61
C THR A 67 -1.11 8.25 -4.60
N VAL A 68 0.18 7.96 -4.79
CA VAL A 68 1.26 8.97 -4.77
C VAL A 68 1.07 10.00 -5.90
N ALA A 69 1.16 11.29 -5.55
CA ALA A 69 0.91 12.37 -6.50
C ALA A 69 2.13 12.78 -7.34
N VAL A 70 3.33 12.66 -6.75
CA VAL A 70 4.64 12.99 -7.34
C VAL A 70 5.71 12.03 -6.81
N ASP A 71 6.79 11.83 -7.54
CA ASP A 71 7.87 10.93 -7.16
C ASP A 71 8.44 11.31 -5.79
N VAL A 72 8.49 10.35 -4.88
CA VAL A 72 9.04 10.54 -3.55
C VAL A 72 10.49 10.08 -3.57
N VAL A 73 11.42 11.02 -3.39
CA VAL A 73 12.86 10.78 -3.45
C VAL A 73 13.53 10.99 -2.11
N ALA A 74 14.47 10.12 -1.75
CA ALA A 74 15.16 10.20 -0.47
C ALA A 74 16.08 11.43 -0.42
N ARG A 75 15.92 12.26 0.62
CA ARG A 75 16.78 13.44 0.81
C ARG A 75 18.15 13.10 1.38
N ARG A 76 18.27 11.95 2.03
CA ARG A 76 19.48 11.43 2.66
C ARG A 76 19.62 9.96 2.34
N ALA A 77 20.84 9.45 2.44
CA ALA A 77 21.11 8.03 2.33
C ALA A 77 20.47 7.26 3.51
N LEU A 78 20.10 6.00 3.26
CA LEU A 78 19.63 5.03 4.24
C LEU A 78 20.52 3.78 4.18
N PRO A 79 21.22 3.41 5.28
CA PRO A 79 21.48 4.23 6.46
C PRO A 79 22.26 5.51 6.09
N SER A 80 22.17 6.55 6.93
CA SER A 80 22.77 7.87 6.65
C SER A 80 24.28 7.94 6.91
N PHE A 81 24.85 6.93 7.55
CA PHE A 81 26.25 6.81 7.93
C PHE A 81 26.69 5.35 7.82
N ALA A 82 28.01 5.12 7.79
CA ALA A 82 28.56 3.78 7.90
C ALA A 82 28.34 3.25 9.32
N SER A 83 27.77 2.05 9.45
CA SER A 83 27.41 1.45 10.73
C SER A 83 27.99 0.05 10.89
N SER A 84 28.26 -0.36 12.12
CA SER A 84 28.68 -1.72 12.40
C SER A 84 27.55 -2.73 12.13
N ALA A 85 27.88 -3.85 11.49
CA ALA A 85 26.99 -4.98 11.31
C ALA A 85 26.97 -5.95 12.51
N MET A 86 27.93 -5.82 13.42
CA MET A 86 28.15 -6.72 14.56
C MET A 86 28.55 -5.93 15.82
N ASP A 87 28.42 -6.56 16.99
CA ASP A 87 29.09 -6.09 18.19
C ASP A 87 30.57 -6.49 18.14
N GLY A 88 31.48 -5.62 18.58
CA GLY A 88 32.91 -5.91 18.52
C GLY A 88 33.82 -4.69 18.67
N PHE A 89 34.84 -4.63 17.82
CA PHE A 89 35.87 -3.60 17.86
C PHE A 89 36.08 -2.98 16.49
N ALA A 90 35.90 -1.67 16.39
CA ALA A 90 36.31 -0.90 15.23
C ALA A 90 37.82 -0.77 15.22
N VAL A 91 38.44 -1.18 14.13
CA VAL A 91 39.89 -1.29 13.97
C VAL A 91 40.37 -0.62 12.69
N ARG A 92 41.70 -0.47 12.60
CA ARG A 92 42.44 -0.24 11.36
C ARG A 92 43.06 -1.57 10.97
N ALA A 93 42.68 -2.16 9.84
CA ALA A 93 43.20 -3.44 9.38
C ALA A 93 44.73 -3.44 9.31
N ALA A 94 45.33 -2.29 8.94
CA ALA A 94 46.78 -2.10 8.90
C ALA A 94 47.47 -2.27 10.27
N ASP A 95 46.81 -1.91 11.37
CA ASP A 95 47.38 -2.06 12.72
C ASP A 95 47.38 -3.53 13.18
N LEU A 96 46.66 -4.41 12.48
CA LEU A 96 46.55 -5.85 12.75
C LEU A 96 47.24 -6.72 11.70
N ALA A 97 47.92 -6.16 10.69
CA ALA A 97 48.44 -6.90 9.54
C ALA A 97 49.38 -8.10 9.87
N GLY A 98 50.00 -8.10 11.04
CA GLY A 98 50.86 -9.20 11.53
C GLY A 98 50.20 -10.13 12.56
N ALA A 99 48.92 -9.95 12.88
CA ALA A 99 48.21 -10.74 13.88
C ALA A 99 48.03 -12.19 13.41
N THR A 100 48.40 -13.14 14.27
CA THR A 100 48.18 -14.59 14.09
C THR A 100 47.80 -15.22 15.42
N ASP A 101 47.23 -16.43 15.42
CA ASP A 101 46.93 -17.17 16.66
C ASP A 101 48.16 -17.33 17.58
N ALA A 102 49.34 -17.55 16.98
CA ALA A 102 50.60 -17.73 17.71
C ALA A 102 51.22 -16.40 18.19
N ALA A 103 50.86 -15.29 17.55
CA ALA A 103 51.36 -13.95 17.86
C ALA A 103 50.21 -12.92 17.71
N PRO A 104 49.26 -12.90 18.65
CA PRO A 104 48.13 -11.98 18.60
C PRO A 104 48.60 -10.55 18.83
N VAL A 105 47.98 -9.60 18.15
CA VAL A 105 48.22 -8.16 18.38
C VAL A 105 47.29 -7.68 19.48
N ALA A 106 47.84 -7.07 20.52
CA ALA A 106 47.06 -6.50 21.62
C ALA A 106 47.03 -4.97 21.52
N LEU A 107 45.87 -4.36 21.32
CA LEU A 107 45.69 -2.91 21.21
C LEU A 107 44.84 -2.36 22.36
N PRO A 108 45.15 -1.17 22.89
CA PRO A 108 44.33 -0.53 23.92
C PRO A 108 42.97 -0.10 23.37
N VAL A 109 41.91 -0.35 24.14
CA VAL A 109 40.56 0.14 23.86
C VAL A 109 40.48 1.61 24.29
N ALA A 110 40.26 2.51 23.32
CA ALA A 110 40.39 3.94 23.51
C ALA A 110 39.08 4.67 23.82
N ALA A 111 37.95 4.11 23.36
CA ALA A 111 36.61 4.63 23.55
C ALA A 111 35.58 3.53 23.23
N GLU A 112 34.31 3.90 23.31
CA GLU A 112 33.17 3.07 22.92
C GLU A 112 32.24 3.87 21.99
N SER A 113 31.67 3.22 20.99
CA SER A 113 30.65 3.76 20.07
C SER A 113 29.40 2.89 20.17
N ARG A 114 28.28 3.47 20.59
CA ARG A 114 26.99 2.78 20.75
C ARG A 114 25.96 3.33 19.77
N ALA A 115 24.89 2.56 19.53
CA ALA A 115 23.77 3.04 18.74
C ALA A 115 23.14 4.28 19.42
N GLY A 116 23.06 5.39 18.69
CA GLY A 116 22.57 6.67 19.23
C GLY A 116 23.61 7.48 20.01
N GLU A 117 24.74 6.89 20.40
CA GLU A 117 25.84 7.54 21.13
C GLU A 117 27.18 7.23 20.43
N PRO A 118 27.50 7.92 19.32
CA PRO A 118 28.76 7.73 18.60
C PRO A 118 29.97 8.05 19.49
N ALA A 119 31.11 7.40 19.22
CA ALA A 119 32.36 7.75 19.87
C ALA A 119 32.67 9.25 19.73
N ASP A 120 33.14 9.88 20.81
CA ASP A 120 33.46 11.30 20.91
C ASP A 120 34.74 11.72 20.16
N ARG A 121 35.45 10.74 19.58
CA ARG A 121 36.75 10.91 18.94
C ARG A 121 36.96 9.93 17.79
N PRO A 122 37.79 10.27 16.80
CA PRO A 122 38.19 9.33 15.75
C PRO A 122 39.08 8.21 16.30
N LEU A 123 39.16 7.12 15.55
CA LEU A 123 40.10 6.04 15.81
C LEU A 123 41.52 6.47 15.41
N LEU A 124 42.45 6.41 16.36
CA LEU A 124 43.88 6.71 16.13
C LEU A 124 44.68 5.43 15.85
N PRO A 125 45.82 5.51 15.12
CA PRO A 125 46.73 4.39 14.94
C PRO A 125 47.13 3.67 16.23
N GLY A 126 47.18 2.33 16.19
CA GLY A 126 47.59 1.48 17.30
C GLY A 126 46.59 1.44 18.46
N ARG A 127 45.32 1.74 18.19
CA ARG A 127 44.21 1.70 19.16
C ARG A 127 43.00 1.03 18.53
N VAL A 128 42.00 0.72 19.34
CA VAL A 128 40.68 0.24 18.90
C VAL A 128 39.56 0.97 19.64
N ILE A 129 38.36 0.96 19.08
CA ILE A 129 37.15 1.47 19.73
C ILE A 129 36.15 0.33 19.83
N ARG A 130 35.63 0.06 21.03
CA ARG A 130 34.55 -0.92 21.19
C ARG A 130 33.31 -0.38 20.46
N ILE A 131 32.63 -1.20 19.69
CA ILE A 131 31.52 -0.76 18.85
C ILE A 131 30.36 -1.74 18.96
N ALA A 132 29.14 -1.21 19.11
CA ALA A 132 27.91 -2.00 19.07
C ALA A 132 27.32 -2.06 17.65
N THR A 133 26.48 -3.04 17.41
CA THR A 133 25.69 -3.20 16.18
C THR A 133 24.87 -1.95 15.92
N GLY A 134 24.90 -1.45 14.69
CA GLY A 134 24.22 -0.22 14.27
C GLY A 134 24.88 1.08 14.75
N ALA A 135 25.91 1.03 15.58
CA ALA A 135 26.66 2.22 15.96
C ALA A 135 27.46 2.77 14.78
N VAL A 136 27.71 4.09 14.81
CA VAL A 136 28.51 4.78 13.79
C VAL A 136 29.94 4.25 13.83
N VAL A 137 30.46 3.84 12.68
CA VAL A 137 31.88 3.47 12.53
C VAL A 137 32.72 4.75 12.68
N PRO A 138 33.61 4.81 13.69
CA PRO A 138 34.42 6.01 13.94
C PRO A 138 35.31 6.36 12.76
N ALA A 139 35.50 7.65 12.50
CA ALA A 139 36.44 8.10 11.49
C ALA A 139 37.84 7.52 11.77
N GLY A 140 38.50 7.00 10.72
CA GLY A 140 39.79 6.34 10.82
C GLY A 140 39.71 4.83 11.00
N ALA A 141 38.55 4.25 11.33
CA ALA A 141 38.33 2.81 11.26
C ALA A 141 37.95 2.37 9.84
N ASP A 142 38.42 1.20 9.43
CA ASP A 142 38.16 0.61 8.12
C ASP A 142 37.53 -0.79 8.19
N ALA A 143 37.47 -1.41 9.37
CA ALA A 143 36.84 -2.70 9.59
C ALA A 143 36.32 -2.83 11.04
N VAL A 144 35.45 -3.82 11.26
CA VAL A 144 35.02 -4.27 12.59
C VAL A 144 35.42 -5.74 12.76
N VAL A 145 35.98 -6.08 13.92
CA VAL A 145 36.21 -7.48 14.32
C VAL A 145 35.13 -7.86 15.34
N PRO A 146 34.39 -8.99 15.16
CA PRO A 146 33.36 -9.42 16.09
C PRO A 146 33.88 -9.61 17.51
N TYR A 147 33.04 -9.32 18.50
CA TYR A 147 33.40 -9.43 19.91
C TYR A 147 33.85 -10.85 20.29
N GLU A 148 33.23 -11.87 19.70
CA GLU A 148 33.50 -13.29 19.95
C GLU A 148 34.89 -13.73 19.47
N GLU A 149 35.51 -12.98 18.56
CA GLU A 149 36.84 -13.26 18.01
C GLU A 149 37.97 -12.53 18.76
N VAL A 150 37.62 -11.77 19.82
CA VAL A 150 38.54 -10.88 20.52
C VAL A 150 38.55 -11.21 22.01
N VAL A 151 39.74 -11.39 22.56
CA VAL A 151 39.92 -11.50 24.02
C VAL A 151 40.25 -10.13 24.57
N GLU A 152 39.38 -9.56 25.39
CA GLU A 152 39.62 -8.30 26.07
C GLU A 152 40.04 -8.51 27.53
N GLU A 153 41.24 -8.04 27.89
CA GLU A 153 41.81 -8.11 29.23
C GLU A 153 42.52 -6.79 29.55
N ASP A 154 42.36 -6.28 30.77
CA ASP A 154 43.06 -5.08 31.28
C ASP A 154 42.96 -3.85 30.35
N GLY A 155 41.79 -3.65 29.71
CA GLY A 155 41.55 -2.53 28.79
C GLY A 155 42.27 -2.65 27.43
N ARG A 156 42.73 -3.86 27.08
CA ARG A 156 43.33 -4.17 25.79
C ARG A 156 42.57 -5.31 25.11
N ALA A 157 42.31 -5.14 23.82
CA ALA A 157 41.73 -6.15 22.96
C ALA A 157 42.84 -6.91 22.22
N ARG A 158 42.82 -8.24 22.29
CA ARG A 158 43.75 -9.13 21.60
C ARG A 158 43.10 -9.72 20.36
N PHE A 159 43.74 -9.53 19.22
CA PHE A 159 43.29 -9.96 17.91
C PHE A 159 44.21 -11.05 17.38
N ALA A 160 43.63 -12.18 16.99
CA ALA A 160 44.37 -13.33 16.47
C ALA A 160 44.49 -13.33 14.93
N ALA A 161 43.80 -12.43 14.25
CA ALA A 161 43.88 -12.26 12.80
C ALA A 161 43.57 -10.80 12.39
N ALA A 162 44.03 -10.40 11.21
CA ALA A 162 43.62 -9.15 10.58
C ALA A 162 42.27 -9.33 9.86
N PRO A 163 41.28 -8.45 10.07
CA PRO A 163 40.07 -8.46 9.24
C PRO A 163 40.38 -7.98 7.82
N ALA A 164 39.53 -8.36 6.86
CA ALA A 164 39.51 -7.70 5.56
C ALA A 164 39.04 -6.24 5.71
N GLU A 165 39.54 -5.35 4.84
CA GLU A 165 39.04 -3.98 4.76
C GLU A 165 37.54 -3.98 4.46
N GLY A 166 36.76 -3.18 5.20
CA GLY A 166 35.31 -3.13 5.13
C GLY A 166 34.57 -4.28 5.84
N ALA A 167 35.27 -5.23 6.49
CA ALA A 167 34.62 -6.34 7.17
C ALA A 167 33.62 -5.84 8.22
N PHE A 168 32.40 -6.37 8.15
CA PHE A 168 31.27 -6.03 9.03
C PHE A 168 30.94 -4.54 9.11
N VAL A 169 31.30 -3.75 8.09
CA VAL A 169 30.88 -2.35 7.93
C VAL A 169 29.76 -2.28 6.89
N ARG A 170 28.58 -1.81 7.32
CA ARG A 170 27.51 -1.42 6.39
C ARG A 170 27.77 0.02 5.97
N ALA A 171 28.05 0.25 4.69
CA ALA A 171 28.26 1.59 4.17
C ALA A 171 26.98 2.45 4.26
N ALA A 172 27.15 3.77 4.27
CA ALA A 172 26.01 4.68 4.12
C ALA A 172 25.33 4.44 2.76
N GLY A 173 24.00 4.44 2.73
CA GLY A 173 23.22 4.34 1.50
C GLY A 173 23.13 2.96 0.88
N THR A 174 23.50 1.89 1.60
CA THR A 174 23.34 0.51 1.11
C THR A 174 21.90 0.15 0.80
N ASP A 175 20.95 0.72 1.54
CA ASP A 175 19.53 0.42 1.37
C ASP A 175 18.90 1.41 0.37
N LEU A 176 19.25 2.69 0.48
CA LEU A 176 18.84 3.73 -0.45
C LEU A 176 19.85 4.88 -0.50
N ALA A 177 20.29 5.25 -1.69
CA ALA A 177 21.16 6.42 -1.88
C ALA A 177 20.37 7.74 -1.71
N ALA A 178 21.08 8.81 -1.33
CA ALA A 178 20.51 10.15 -1.42
C ALA A 178 20.11 10.47 -2.89
N GLY A 179 18.93 11.02 -3.08
CA GLY A 179 18.33 11.24 -4.40
C GLY A 179 17.66 10.00 -5.02
N GLY A 180 17.78 8.82 -4.38
CA GLY A 180 17.12 7.61 -4.85
C GLY A 180 15.59 7.69 -4.77
N LEU A 181 14.92 7.10 -5.74
CA LEU A 181 13.46 6.98 -5.76
C LEU A 181 12.99 6.02 -4.65
N VAL A 182 12.15 6.51 -3.75
CA VAL A 182 11.49 5.69 -2.71
C VAL A 182 10.21 5.09 -3.27
N VAL A 183 9.33 5.92 -3.84
CA VAL A 183 8.05 5.52 -4.42
C VAL A 183 7.72 6.38 -5.63
N ALA A 184 7.35 5.74 -6.74
CA ALA A 184 6.96 6.43 -7.96
C ALA A 184 5.55 7.05 -7.88
N THR A 185 5.37 8.14 -8.61
CA THR A 185 4.06 8.74 -8.91
C THR A 185 3.07 7.68 -9.42
N GLY A 186 1.81 7.76 -8.99
CA GLY A 186 0.76 6.82 -9.41
C GLY A 186 0.77 5.50 -8.66
N THR A 187 1.77 5.23 -7.82
CA THR A 187 1.78 4.04 -6.96
C THR A 187 0.67 4.12 -5.92
N ARG A 188 -0.15 3.07 -5.82
CA ARG A 188 -1.07 2.91 -4.69
C ARG A 188 -0.31 2.34 -3.49
N LEU A 189 -0.26 3.10 -2.41
CA LEU A 189 0.53 2.76 -1.23
C LEU A 189 -0.07 1.57 -0.47
N GLY A 190 0.65 0.46 -0.44
CA GLY A 190 0.50 -0.61 0.57
C GLY A 190 1.45 -0.45 1.76
N VAL A 191 1.26 -1.27 2.79
CA VAL A 191 2.04 -1.26 4.05
C VAL A 191 3.55 -1.37 3.81
N GLN A 192 3.96 -2.14 2.80
CA GLN A 192 5.36 -2.35 2.44
C GLN A 192 6.09 -1.05 2.04
N HIS A 193 5.37 -0.02 1.60
CA HIS A 193 5.97 1.26 1.24
C HIS A 193 6.26 2.13 2.47
N LEU A 194 5.60 1.89 3.61
CA LEU A 194 5.74 2.75 4.78
C LEU A 194 7.13 2.67 5.40
N ALA A 195 7.73 1.47 5.41
CA ALA A 195 9.06 1.27 6.00
C ALA A 195 10.15 2.12 5.32
N PRO A 196 10.36 2.07 3.99
CA PRO A 196 11.37 2.90 3.34
C PRO A 196 11.03 4.39 3.38
N LEU A 197 9.75 4.79 3.34
CA LEU A 197 9.34 6.19 3.53
C LEU A 197 9.70 6.71 4.93
N SER A 198 9.34 5.96 5.96
CA SER A 198 9.65 6.28 7.36
C SER A 198 11.16 6.30 7.61
N GLY A 199 11.87 5.28 7.11
CA GLY A 199 13.35 5.19 7.21
C GLY A 199 14.06 6.36 6.52
N ALA A 200 13.52 6.85 5.40
CA ALA A 200 14.02 8.05 4.72
C ALA A 200 13.59 9.37 5.41
N GLY A 201 12.88 9.30 6.54
CA GLY A 201 12.53 10.44 7.38
C GLY A 201 11.26 11.18 6.95
N PHE A 202 10.44 10.62 6.06
CA PHE A 202 9.15 11.21 5.73
C PHE A 202 8.18 11.07 6.90
N THR A 203 7.43 12.12 7.20
CA THR A 203 6.30 12.08 8.14
C THR A 203 4.96 12.19 7.40
N HIS A 204 5.00 12.80 6.22
CA HIS A 204 3.87 12.98 5.31
C HIS A 204 4.29 12.58 3.90
N VAL A 205 3.32 12.21 3.08
CA VAL A 205 3.53 11.86 1.67
C VAL A 205 2.53 12.60 0.79
N PRO A 206 2.98 13.18 -0.34
CA PRO A 206 2.10 13.81 -1.30
C PRO A 206 1.31 12.73 -2.04
N VAL A 207 0.00 12.71 -1.81
CA VAL A 207 -0.94 11.79 -2.42
C VAL A 207 -2.01 12.55 -3.18
N ARG A 208 -2.68 11.88 -4.12
CA ARG A 208 -3.88 12.42 -4.75
C ARG A 208 -5.03 12.41 -3.74
N ARG A 209 -5.84 13.47 -3.73
CA ARG A 209 -7.13 13.50 -3.04
C ARG A 209 -7.97 12.31 -3.49
N ARG A 210 -8.78 11.76 -2.59
CA ARG A 210 -9.76 10.72 -2.95
C ARG A 210 -10.74 11.27 -3.99
N PRO A 211 -11.08 10.52 -5.05
CA PRO A 211 -12.15 10.91 -5.95
C PRO A 211 -13.45 11.11 -5.17
N ARG A 212 -14.18 12.17 -5.46
CA ARG A 212 -15.53 12.42 -4.94
C ARG A 212 -16.54 11.95 -5.97
N VAL A 213 -17.53 11.18 -5.56
CA VAL A 213 -18.57 10.62 -6.43
C VAL A 213 -19.93 11.12 -5.99
N SER A 214 -20.67 11.77 -6.89
CA SER A 214 -22.09 12.07 -6.70
C SER A 214 -22.89 10.87 -7.20
N VAL A 215 -23.78 10.34 -6.34
CA VAL A 215 -24.63 9.19 -6.67
C VAL A 215 -26.04 9.69 -6.93
N LEU A 216 -26.49 9.56 -8.17
CA LEU A 216 -27.85 9.91 -8.59
C LEU A 216 -28.62 8.62 -8.83
N HIS A 217 -29.80 8.49 -8.24
CA HIS A 217 -30.64 7.32 -8.46
C HIS A 217 -32.09 7.73 -8.69
N THR A 218 -32.65 7.19 -9.77
CA THR A 218 -34.04 7.39 -10.18
C THR A 218 -34.92 6.20 -9.78
N GLY A 219 -36.23 6.36 -9.95
CA GLY A 219 -37.23 5.34 -9.68
C GLY A 219 -38.29 5.85 -8.74
N ASP A 220 -39.44 6.22 -9.31
CA ASP A 220 -40.62 6.68 -8.56
C ASP A 220 -41.21 5.53 -7.72
N GLU A 221 -40.94 4.28 -8.10
CA GLU A 221 -41.30 3.09 -7.35
C GLU A 221 -40.44 2.88 -6.09
N VAL A 222 -39.30 3.56 -5.98
CA VAL A 222 -38.28 3.28 -4.96
C VAL A 222 -38.57 4.01 -3.65
N ILE A 223 -38.94 3.25 -2.62
CA ILE A 223 -39.19 3.74 -1.27
C ILE A 223 -37.92 3.64 -0.42
N ARG A 224 -37.50 4.80 0.08
CA ARG A 224 -36.26 4.99 0.83
C ARG A 224 -36.53 5.01 2.33
N GLY A 225 -35.66 4.37 3.11
CA GLY A 225 -35.75 4.35 4.57
C GLY A 225 -36.93 3.57 5.15
N ALA A 226 -37.67 2.83 4.31
CA ALA A 226 -38.69 1.90 4.77
C ALA A 226 -38.03 0.76 5.55
N GLY A 227 -38.48 0.56 6.80
CA GLY A 227 -38.03 -0.54 7.65
C GLY A 227 -38.50 -1.90 7.14
N PRO A 228 -37.98 -3.01 7.71
CA PRO A 228 -38.28 -4.37 7.26
C PRO A 228 -39.77 -4.75 7.38
N ASP A 229 -40.50 -4.11 8.30
CA ASP A 229 -41.93 -4.37 8.54
C ASP A 229 -42.85 -3.36 7.83
N ALA A 230 -42.29 -2.48 6.97
CA ALA A 230 -43.07 -1.48 6.28
C ALA A 230 -43.96 -2.11 5.19
N GLU A 231 -45.25 -1.81 5.23
CA GLU A 231 -46.15 -2.13 4.11
C GLU A 231 -45.88 -1.16 2.96
N LEU A 232 -45.39 -1.68 1.84
CA LEU A 232 -45.15 -0.88 0.63
C LEU A 232 -46.43 -0.79 -0.23
N PRO A 233 -46.69 0.38 -0.86
CA PRO A 233 -47.75 0.49 -1.86
C PRO A 233 -47.59 -0.53 -3.00
N PRO A 234 -48.69 -0.93 -3.67
CA PRO A 234 -48.59 -1.77 -4.85
C PRO A 234 -47.67 -1.17 -5.92
N GLY A 235 -46.67 -1.94 -6.37
CA GLY A 235 -45.68 -1.51 -7.36
C GLY A 235 -44.45 -0.83 -6.78
N ALA A 236 -44.43 -0.52 -5.48
CA ALA A 236 -43.29 0.08 -4.81
C ALA A 236 -42.27 -0.98 -4.34
N VAL A 237 -40.99 -0.62 -4.32
CA VAL A 237 -39.87 -1.49 -3.91
C VAL A 237 -38.95 -0.76 -2.93
N HIS A 238 -38.19 -1.50 -2.13
CA HIS A 238 -37.19 -0.92 -1.25
C HIS A 238 -35.97 -0.39 -2.02
N ASP A 239 -35.40 0.70 -1.54
CA ASP A 239 -34.13 1.23 -2.05
C ASP A 239 -32.95 0.30 -1.77
N VAL A 240 -32.35 -0.22 -2.84
CA VAL A 240 -31.11 -1.01 -2.80
C VAL A 240 -29.92 -0.15 -3.21
N ASN A 241 -30.02 0.56 -4.33
CA ASN A 241 -28.87 1.22 -4.94
C ASN A 241 -28.44 2.48 -4.19
N GLY A 242 -29.37 3.19 -3.53
CA GLY A 242 -29.03 4.31 -2.64
C GLY A 242 -28.22 3.89 -1.41
N VAL A 243 -28.22 2.59 -1.08
CA VAL A 243 -27.38 2.02 0.00
C VAL A 243 -26.11 1.40 -0.56
N VAL A 244 -26.24 0.53 -1.57
CA VAL A 244 -25.13 -0.28 -2.09
C VAL A 244 -24.11 0.55 -2.85
N VAL A 245 -24.54 1.49 -3.72
CA VAL A 245 -23.61 2.26 -4.56
C VAL A 245 -22.71 3.17 -3.70
N PRO A 246 -23.23 3.97 -2.75
CA PRO A 246 -22.38 4.74 -1.83
C PRO A 246 -21.45 3.87 -0.99
N ALA A 247 -21.86 2.65 -0.62
CA ALA A 247 -21.00 1.71 0.10
C ALA A 247 -19.83 1.21 -0.77
N LEU A 248 -20.10 0.87 -2.04
CA LEU A 248 -19.08 0.46 -3.01
C LEU A 248 -18.06 1.58 -3.29
N VAL A 249 -18.53 2.82 -3.45
CA VAL A 249 -17.66 4.01 -3.61
C VAL A 249 -16.65 4.11 -2.46
N ARG A 250 -17.13 4.02 -1.21
CA ARG A 250 -16.27 4.06 -0.03
C ARG A 250 -15.32 2.86 0.04
N ALA A 251 -15.82 1.67 -0.27
CA ALA A 251 -15.01 0.44 -0.27
C ALA A 251 -13.86 0.48 -1.29
N TRP A 252 -14.05 1.17 -2.42
CA TRP A 252 -12.99 1.38 -3.41
C TRP A 252 -12.02 2.51 -3.05
N GLY A 253 -12.28 3.25 -1.97
CA GLY A 253 -11.42 4.30 -1.44
C GLY A 253 -11.73 5.71 -1.96
N ALA A 254 -12.89 5.89 -2.59
CA ALA A 254 -13.45 7.18 -2.97
C ALA A 254 -14.35 7.75 -1.86
N GLU A 255 -14.70 9.01 -1.99
CA GLU A 255 -15.63 9.73 -1.11
C GLU A 255 -16.98 9.88 -1.80
N VAL A 256 -18.06 9.71 -1.04
CA VAL A 256 -19.41 10.02 -1.54
C VAL A 256 -19.63 11.52 -1.31
N ALA A 257 -19.73 12.28 -2.39
CA ALA A 257 -20.02 13.71 -2.33
C ALA A 257 -21.46 13.96 -1.86
N GLU A 258 -22.38 13.20 -2.45
CA GLU A 258 -23.82 13.27 -2.20
C GLU A 258 -24.52 12.03 -2.75
N THR A 259 -25.72 11.76 -2.23
CA THR A 259 -26.66 10.79 -2.78
C THR A 259 -27.98 11.51 -2.99
N VAL A 260 -28.43 11.64 -4.25
CA VAL A 260 -29.60 12.43 -4.62
C VAL A 260 -30.64 11.55 -5.30
N ALA A 261 -31.81 11.46 -4.69
CA ALA A 261 -33.00 10.84 -5.27
C ALA A 261 -33.58 11.78 -6.33
N VAL A 262 -33.74 11.27 -7.55
CA VAL A 262 -34.27 12.04 -8.67
C VAL A 262 -35.58 11.38 -9.14
N PRO A 263 -36.68 12.12 -9.31
CA PRO A 263 -37.89 11.59 -9.95
C PRO A 263 -37.59 11.07 -11.36
N ASP A 264 -38.44 10.17 -11.90
CA ASP A 264 -38.34 9.75 -13.30
C ASP A 264 -38.85 10.85 -14.26
N ASP A 265 -38.18 11.99 -14.20
CA ASP A 265 -38.43 13.17 -15.02
C ASP A 265 -37.12 13.63 -15.69
N ARG A 266 -37.25 14.02 -16.96
CA ARG A 266 -36.11 14.41 -17.78
C ARG A 266 -35.44 15.69 -17.29
N GLU A 267 -36.22 16.70 -16.92
CA GLU A 267 -35.69 18.00 -16.49
C GLU A 267 -34.99 17.84 -15.14
N ALA A 268 -35.63 17.13 -14.21
CA ALA A 268 -35.04 16.79 -12.92
C ALA A 268 -33.71 16.03 -13.04
N THR A 269 -33.61 15.08 -13.98
CA THR A 269 -32.37 14.32 -14.23
C THR A 269 -31.26 15.22 -14.79
N VAL A 270 -31.58 16.09 -15.74
CA VAL A 270 -30.60 17.03 -16.32
C VAL A 270 -30.08 17.99 -15.26
N ASP A 271 -30.97 18.52 -14.43
CA ASP A 271 -30.59 19.45 -13.35
C ASP A 271 -29.75 18.75 -12.29
N ALA A 272 -30.12 17.53 -11.87
CA ALA A 272 -29.33 16.74 -10.92
C ALA A 272 -27.90 16.44 -11.43
N ILE A 273 -27.73 16.15 -12.72
CA ILE A 273 -26.39 15.95 -13.32
C ILE A 273 -25.61 17.27 -13.36
N ARG A 274 -26.28 18.38 -13.68
CA ARG A 274 -25.63 19.71 -13.76
C ARG A 274 -25.17 20.21 -12.39
N ASP A 275 -25.96 19.92 -11.36
CA ASP A 275 -25.74 20.40 -9.99
C ASP A 275 -24.81 19.47 -9.18
N ALA A 276 -24.47 18.30 -9.72
CA ALA A 276 -23.59 17.33 -9.07
C ALA A 276 -22.21 17.94 -8.74
N THR A 277 -21.76 17.71 -7.51
CA THR A 277 -20.54 18.31 -6.94
C THR A 277 -19.33 17.39 -6.93
N GLY A 278 -19.50 16.15 -7.40
CA GLY A 278 -18.47 15.11 -7.48
C GLY A 278 -17.55 15.26 -8.70
N ASP A 279 -16.38 14.63 -8.61
CA ASP A 279 -15.46 14.46 -9.74
C ASP A 279 -16.03 13.47 -10.79
N VAL A 280 -16.92 12.57 -10.33
CA VAL A 280 -17.64 11.58 -11.14
C VAL A 280 -19.10 11.55 -10.70
N VAL A 281 -20.01 11.39 -11.65
CA VAL A 281 -21.43 11.14 -11.42
C VAL A 281 -21.73 9.69 -11.77
N VAL A 282 -22.41 8.98 -10.87
CA VAL A 282 -22.86 7.59 -11.05
C VAL A 282 -24.36 7.52 -10.84
#